data_AF-A0AAN8G9U8-F1
#
_entry.id   AF-A0AAN8G9U8-F1
#
_cell.length_a   1.000
_cell.length_b   1.000
_cell.length_c   1.000
_cell.angle_alpha   90.00
_cell.angle_beta   90.00
_cell.angle_gamma   90.00
#
_symmetry.space_group_name_H-M   'P 1'
#
loop_
_entity.id
_entity.type
_entity.pdbx_description
1 polymer ?
#
loop_
_entity_poly.entity_id
_entity_poly.type
_entity_poly.pdbx_seq_one_letter_code
_entity_poly.pdbx_strand_id
1 'polypeptide(L)'
;MTEKGESTYRENCAKHKRKIEKTWKVLEDIILALSLPDKEHNIDSLRNKECEFQETSDNYIEKTQIFIDFLKRTKRKESESELTFTKNEYERTKTIMDRVQRDIKTRKLDFVDTVSQNSSQHSSQTSSVKKRI
;
A
#
# COMPACT_ATOMS: atom_id res chain seq x y z
N MET A 1 27.20 10.90 -28.33
CA MET A 1 26.44 11.60 -27.28
C MET A 1 27.23 12.84 -26.89
N THR A 2 26.58 13.99 -26.67
CA THR A 2 27.28 15.13 -26.06
C THR A 2 27.23 14.98 -24.55
N GLU A 3 28.30 15.34 -23.85
CA GLU A 3 28.42 15.28 -22.39
C GLU A 3 27.22 15.98 -21.68
N LYS A 4 26.76 17.09 -22.25
CA LYS A 4 25.56 17.82 -21.80
C LYS A 4 24.27 16.99 -21.90
N GLY A 5 24.12 16.20 -22.96
CA GLY A 5 22.96 15.34 -23.18
C GLY A 5 22.94 14.07 -22.33
N GLU A 6 24.08 13.64 -21.82
CA GLU A 6 24.18 12.58 -20.82
C GLU A 6 23.85 13.11 -19.42
N SER A 7 24.45 14.24 -19.05
CA SER A 7 24.22 14.88 -17.76
C SER A 7 22.74 15.20 -17.53
N THR A 8 22.07 15.78 -18.54
CA THR A 8 20.62 16.07 -18.49
C THR A 8 19.77 14.80 -18.32
N TYR A 9 20.17 13.70 -18.96
CA TYR A 9 19.46 12.42 -18.81
C TYR A 9 19.59 11.89 -17.37
N ARG A 10 20.82 11.85 -16.84
CA ARG A 10 21.09 11.37 -15.47
C ARG A 10 20.36 12.20 -14.43
N GLU A 11 20.32 13.52 -14.60
CA GLU A 11 19.59 14.42 -13.70
C GLU A 11 18.08 14.14 -13.70
N ASN A 12 17.48 13.94 -14.87
CA ASN A 12 16.07 13.57 -14.98
C ASN A 12 15.77 12.21 -14.34
N CYS A 13 16.61 11.20 -14.57
CA CYS A 13 16.50 9.90 -13.91
C CYS A 13 16.55 10.04 -12.39
N ALA A 14 17.52 10.80 -11.86
CA ALA A 14 17.64 11.04 -10.42
C ALA A 14 16.39 11.74 -9.85
N LYS A 15 15.83 12.72 -10.59
CA LYS A 15 14.61 13.42 -10.17
C LYS A 15 13.40 12.50 -10.10
N HIS A 16 13.23 11.59 -11.05
CA HIS A 16 12.15 10.61 -11.01
C HIS A 16 12.35 9.60 -9.87
N LYS A 17 13.55 9.03 -9.73
CA LYS A 17 13.88 8.09 -8.65
C LYS A 17 13.61 8.65 -7.27
N ARG A 18 14.06 9.88 -6.98
CA ARG A 18 13.79 10.55 -5.68
C ARG A 18 12.31 10.68 -5.37
N LYS A 19 11.47 10.96 -6.39
CA LYS A 19 10.01 11.07 -6.19
C LYS A 19 9.39 9.71 -5.88
N ILE A 20 9.83 8.67 -6.58
CA ILE A 20 9.38 7.29 -6.36
C ILE A 20 9.80 6.82 -4.96
N GLU A 21 11.08 6.97 -4.60
CA GLU A 21 11.62 6.62 -3.29
C GLU A 21 10.92 7.35 -2.14
N LYS A 22 10.65 8.65 -2.29
CA LYS A 22 9.91 9.40 -1.27
C LYS A 22 8.50 8.84 -1.06
N THR A 23 7.83 8.47 -2.15
CA THR A 23 6.47 7.90 -2.07
C THR A 23 6.49 6.50 -1.48
N TRP A 24 7.49 5.69 -1.83
CA TRP A 24 7.71 4.38 -1.25
C TRP A 24 7.95 4.42 0.25
N LYS A 25 8.76 5.37 0.75
CA LYS A 25 8.98 5.53 2.19
C LYS A 25 7.70 5.81 2.97
N VAL A 26 6.81 6.63 2.41
CA VAL A 26 5.49 6.88 3.01
C VAL A 26 4.66 5.59 3.04
N LEU A 27 4.71 4.78 1.98
CA LEU A 27 4.07 3.46 1.98
C LEU A 27 4.67 2.53 3.04
N GLU A 28 6.00 2.48 3.18
CA GLU A 28 6.67 1.69 4.22
C GLU A 28 6.19 2.09 5.61
N ASP A 29 6.11 3.38 5.91
CA ASP A 29 5.63 3.89 7.20
C ASP A 29 4.18 3.45 7.48
N ILE A 30 3.30 3.50 6.47
CA ILE A 30 1.91 3.03 6.58
C ILE A 30 1.85 1.51 6.80
N ILE A 31 2.66 0.74 6.06
CA ILE A 31 2.74 -0.72 6.18
C ILE A 31 3.22 -1.13 7.58
N LEU A 32 4.25 -0.44 8.09
CA LEU A 32 4.77 -0.68 9.43
C LEU A 32 3.71 -0.35 10.49
N ALA A 33 3.02 0.78 10.34
CA ALA A 33 1.92 1.15 11.23
C ALA A 33 0.80 0.10 11.22
N LEU A 34 0.42 -0.42 10.05
CA LEU A 34 -0.54 -1.52 9.91
C LEU A 34 0.00 -2.83 10.50
N SER A 35 1.30 -3.05 10.60
CA SER A 35 1.87 -4.30 11.10
C SER A 35 1.93 -4.38 12.62
N LEU A 36 1.82 -3.25 13.32
CA LEU A 36 1.88 -3.20 14.77
C LEU A 36 0.58 -3.76 15.39
N PRO A 37 0.67 -4.64 16.40
CA PRO A 37 -0.50 -5.16 17.11
C PRO A 37 -1.02 -4.10 18.07
N ASP A 38 -1.68 -3.07 17.54
CA ASP A 38 -2.25 -2.02 18.37
C ASP A 38 -3.59 -2.47 18.95
N LYS A 39 -3.70 -2.43 20.29
CA LYS A 39 -4.93 -2.80 21.03
C LYS A 39 -6.10 -1.84 20.75
N GLU A 40 -5.84 -0.72 20.07
CA GLU A 40 -6.80 0.34 19.76
C GLU A 40 -7.19 0.45 18.28
N HIS A 41 -6.80 -0.50 17.42
CA HIS A 41 -7.29 -0.54 16.04
C HIS A 41 -8.78 -0.94 15.99
N ASN A 42 -9.65 0.03 16.25
CA ASN A 42 -11.04 -0.05 15.86
C ASN A 42 -11.16 -0.05 14.32
N ILE A 43 -12.31 -0.47 13.81
CA ILE A 43 -12.54 -0.61 12.37
C ILE A 43 -12.38 0.72 11.61
N ASP A 44 -12.62 1.86 12.25
CA ASP A 44 -12.50 3.18 11.63
C ASP A 44 -11.04 3.59 11.44
N SER A 45 -10.17 3.30 12.41
CA SER A 45 -8.72 3.46 12.29
C SER A 45 -8.16 2.62 11.13
N LEU A 46 -8.62 1.37 11.02
CA LEU A 46 -8.22 0.46 9.94
C LEU A 46 -8.70 0.95 8.56
N ARG A 47 -9.93 1.49 8.47
CA ARG A 47 -10.46 2.10 7.23
C ARG A 47 -9.68 3.34 6.82
N ASN A 48 -9.33 4.21 7.76
CA ASN A 48 -8.54 5.41 7.46
C ASN A 48 -7.15 5.04 6.93
N LYS A 49 -6.50 4.06 7.57
CA LYS A 49 -5.18 3.56 7.12
C LYS A 49 -5.25 2.85 5.77
N GLU A 50 -6.33 2.11 5.49
CA GLU A 50 -6.59 1.53 4.17
C GLU A 50 -6.74 2.61 3.09
N CYS A 51 -7.49 3.68 3.35
CA CYS A 51 -7.64 4.79 2.41
C CYS A 51 -6.30 5.49 2.14
N GLU A 52 -5.57 5.84 3.20
CA GLU A 52 -4.25 6.46 3.12
C GLU A 52 -3.25 5.58 2.35
N PHE A 53 -3.28 4.27 2.60
CA PHE A 53 -2.48 3.28 1.89
C PHE A 53 -2.83 3.24 0.40
N GLN A 54 -4.12 3.23 0.06
CA GLN A 54 -4.59 3.18 -1.32
C GLN A 54 -4.17 4.43 -2.10
N GLU A 55 -4.43 5.62 -1.57
CA GLU A 55 -4.05 6.90 -2.20
C GLU A 55 -2.54 6.98 -2.43
N THR A 56 -1.74 6.55 -1.46
CA THR A 56 -0.28 6.56 -1.58
C THR A 56 0.21 5.50 -2.58
N SER A 57 -0.46 4.35 -2.66
CA SER A 57 -0.17 3.30 -3.64
C SER A 57 -0.44 3.77 -5.07
N ASP A 58 -1.59 4.41 -5.30
CA ASP A 58 -1.95 4.97 -6.60
C ASP A 58 -0.95 6.06 -7.03
N ASN A 59 -0.52 6.90 -6.09
CA ASN A 59 0.51 7.92 -6.33
C ASN A 59 1.89 7.31 -6.67
N TYR A 60 2.26 6.20 -6.03
CA TYR A 60 3.49 5.46 -6.34
C TYR A 60 3.42 4.87 -7.76
N ILE A 61 2.30 4.24 -8.11
CA ILE A 61 2.05 3.66 -9.43
C ILE A 61 2.15 4.74 -10.51
N GLU A 62 1.46 5.87 -10.32
CA GLU A 62 1.48 6.99 -11.26
C GLU A 62 2.91 7.50 -11.50
N LYS A 63 3.66 7.78 -10.43
CA LYS A 63 5.04 8.29 -10.53
C LYS A 63 5.97 7.30 -11.24
N THR A 64 5.80 6.01 -10.95
CA THR A 64 6.59 4.95 -11.57
C THR A 64 6.25 4.81 -13.05
N GLN A 65 4.97 4.88 -13.41
CA GLN A 65 4.52 4.83 -14.80
C GLN A 65 5.05 6.02 -15.61
N ILE A 66 4.99 7.23 -15.05
CA ILE A 66 5.59 8.43 -15.66
C ILE A 66 7.09 8.22 -15.94
N PHE A 67 7.82 7.63 -14.99
CA PHE A 67 9.24 7.35 -15.17
C PHE A 67 9.51 6.29 -16.24
N ILE A 68 8.74 5.19 -16.22
CA ILE A 68 8.78 4.15 -17.24
C ILE A 68 8.54 4.74 -18.63
N ASP A 69 7.57 5.63 -18.78
CA ASP A 69 7.26 6.27 -20.07
C ASP A 69 8.35 7.25 -20.50
N PHE A 70 8.97 7.96 -19.57
CA PHE A 70 10.17 8.75 -19.84
C PHE A 70 11.31 7.88 -20.39
N LEU A 71 11.59 6.73 -19.77
CA LEU A 71 12.65 5.80 -20.19
C LEU A 71 12.34 5.21 -21.58
N LYS A 72 11.09 4.81 -21.84
CA LYS A 72 10.65 4.33 -23.16
C LYS A 72 10.80 5.37 -24.26
N ARG A 73 10.47 6.64 -23.99
CA ARG A 73 10.57 7.73 -24.98
C ARG A 73 12.02 8.09 -25.29
N THR A 74 12.93 7.92 -24.33
CA THR A 74 14.34 8.26 -24.50
C THR A 74 15.05 7.35 -25.51
N LYS A 75 14.60 6.09 -25.68
CA LYS A 75 15.07 5.12 -26.70
C LYS A 75 16.61 5.01 -26.79
N ARG A 76 17.31 5.04 -25.66
CA ARG A 76 18.78 4.83 -25.57
C ARG A 76 19.09 3.47 -24.93
N LYS A 77 20.26 2.91 -25.23
CA LYS A 77 20.75 1.66 -24.60
C LYS A 77 20.81 1.75 -23.08
N GLU A 78 21.25 2.88 -22.51
CA GLU A 78 21.25 3.06 -21.05
C GLU A 78 19.84 3.24 -20.46
N SER A 79 18.85 3.56 -21.29
CA SER A 79 17.45 3.60 -20.87
C SER A 79 16.81 2.21 -20.85
N GLU A 80 17.31 1.25 -21.61
CA GLU A 80 16.78 -0.13 -21.63
C GLU A 80 17.14 -0.90 -20.35
N SER A 81 18.37 -0.77 -19.87
CA SER A 81 18.79 -1.37 -18.60
C SER A 81 18.03 -0.75 -17.41
N GLU A 82 17.94 0.58 -17.37
CA GLU A 82 17.20 1.31 -16.36
C GLU A 82 15.70 1.01 -16.39
N LEU A 83 15.12 0.85 -17.59
CA LEU A 83 13.72 0.44 -17.77
C LEU A 83 13.47 -0.96 -17.23
N THR A 84 14.38 -1.89 -17.50
CA THR A 84 14.27 -3.28 -17.02
C THR A 84 14.36 -3.31 -15.49
N PHE A 85 15.33 -2.60 -14.91
CA PHE A 85 15.47 -2.46 -13.47
C PHE A 85 14.21 -1.86 -12.83
N THR A 86 13.74 -0.73 -13.35
CA THR A 86 12.55 -0.02 -12.82
C THR A 86 11.30 -0.88 -12.89
N LYS A 87 11.09 -1.65 -13.97
CA LYS A 87 9.96 -2.58 -14.08
C LYS A 87 10.04 -3.71 -13.06
N ASN A 88 11.21 -4.29 -12.87
CA ASN A 88 11.39 -5.37 -11.90
C ASN A 88 11.12 -4.90 -10.47
N GLU A 89 11.62 -3.71 -10.10
CA GLU A 89 11.33 -3.11 -8.81
C GLU A 89 9.84 -2.81 -8.66
N TYR A 90 9.21 -2.22 -9.68
CA TYR A 90 7.78 -1.95 -9.68
C TYR A 90 6.93 -3.21 -9.42
N GLU A 91 7.21 -4.32 -10.10
CA GLU A 91 6.46 -5.58 -9.90
C GLU A 91 6.66 -6.16 -8.50
N ARG A 92 7.88 -6.05 -7.94
CA ARG A 92 8.15 -6.45 -6.55
C ARG A 92 7.36 -5.60 -5.57
N THR A 93 7.40 -4.28 -5.74
CA THR A 93 6.65 -3.36 -4.88
C THR A 93 5.15 -3.60 -4.98
N LYS A 94 4.64 -3.81 -6.19
CA LYS A 94 3.22 -4.13 -6.42
C LYS A 94 2.80 -5.40 -5.70
N THR A 95 3.63 -6.44 -5.75
CA THR A 95 3.37 -7.69 -4.99
C THR A 95 3.26 -7.44 -3.49
N ILE A 96 4.10 -6.55 -2.93
CA ILE A 96 4.01 -6.15 -1.52
C ILE A 96 2.70 -5.39 -1.27
N MET A 97 2.35 -4.43 -2.13
CA MET A 97 1.12 -3.65 -2.00
C MET A 97 -0.12 -4.56 -2.03
N ASP A 98 -0.19 -5.49 -2.98
CA ASP A 98 -1.29 -6.46 -3.12
C ASP A 98 -1.40 -7.39 -1.91
N ARG A 99 -0.28 -7.71 -1.26
CA ARG A 99 -0.27 -8.49 -0.01
C ARG A 99 -0.85 -7.67 1.14
N VAL A 100 -0.43 -6.42 1.29
CA VAL A 100 -0.90 -5.53 2.37
C VAL A 100 -2.40 -5.29 2.24
N GLN A 101 -2.92 -5.02 1.04
CA GLN A 101 -4.37 -4.88 0.81
C GLN A 101 -5.16 -6.12 1.22
N ARG A 102 -4.63 -7.32 0.90
CA ARG A 102 -5.26 -8.58 1.34
C ARG A 102 -5.24 -8.71 2.85
N ASP A 103 -4.14 -8.37 3.51
CA ASP A 103 -4.02 -8.45 4.97
C ASP A 103 -5.00 -7.48 5.66
N ILE A 104 -5.14 -6.25 5.15
CA ILE A 104 -6.15 -5.28 5.63
C ILE A 104 -7.56 -5.88 5.48
N LYS A 105 -7.89 -6.45 4.32
CA LYS A 105 -9.20 -7.04 4.05
C LYS A 105 -9.50 -8.20 5.00
N THR A 106 -8.53 -9.09 5.23
CA THR A 106 -8.65 -10.21 6.18
C THR A 106 -8.94 -9.70 7.58
N ARG A 107 -8.18 -8.71 8.07
CA ARG A 107 -8.39 -8.14 9.41
C ARG A 107 -9.76 -7.48 9.57
N LYS A 108 -10.27 -6.82 8.53
CA LYS A 108 -11.63 -6.27 8.53
C LYS A 108 -12.70 -7.36 8.65
N LEU A 109 -12.52 -8.50 7.98
CA LEU A 109 -13.42 -9.65 8.10
C LEU A 109 -13.35 -10.25 9.51
N ASP A 110 -12.15 -10.47 10.05
CA ASP A 110 -11.96 -11.00 11.41
C ASP A 110 -12.63 -10.10 12.46
N PHE A 111 -12.55 -8.77 12.29
CA PHE A 111 -13.22 -7.81 13.17
C PHE A 111 -14.75 -7.95 13.09
N VAL A 112 -15.32 -8.05 11.88
CA VAL A 112 -16.77 -8.23 11.68
C VAL A 112 -17.24 -9.54 12.28
N ASP A 113 -16.50 -10.63 12.09
CA ASP A 113 -16.82 -11.94 12.67
C ASP A 113 -16.79 -11.90 14.21
N THR A 114 -15.80 -11.21 14.79
CA THR A 114 -15.70 -11.01 16.24
C THR A 114 -16.90 -10.24 16.79
N VAL A 115 -17.32 -9.15 16.14
CA VAL A 115 -18.50 -8.36 16.54
C VAL A 115 -19.78 -9.20 16.42
N SER A 116 -19.92 -9.98 15.34
CA SER A 116 -21.07 -10.85 15.11
C SER A 116 -21.20 -11.93 16.19
N GLN A 117 -20.09 -12.57 16.58
CA GLN A 117 -20.07 -13.58 17.65
C GLN A 117 -20.41 -12.98 19.02
N ASN A 118 -19.86 -11.79 19.35
CA ASN A 118 -20.18 -11.10 20.59
C ASN A 118 -21.67 -10.71 20.68
N SER A 119 -22.27 -10.29 19.57
CA SER A 119 -23.70 -9.97 19.52
C SER A 119 -24.60 -11.20 19.69
N SER A 120 -24.15 -12.38 19.23
CA SER A 120 -24.86 -13.66 19.35
C SER A 120 -24.77 -14.28 20.76
N GLN A 121 -23.67 -14.04 21.49
CA GLN A 121 -23.53 -14.48 22.88
C GLN A 121 -24.39 -13.66 23.84
N HIS A 122 -24.58 -12.35 23.59
CA HIS A 122 -25.33 -11.48 24.49
C HIS A 122 -26.86 -11.72 24.45
N SER A 123 -27.40 -12.23 23.34
CA SER A 123 -28.82 -12.57 23.21
C SER A 123 -29.26 -13.84 23.95
N SER A 124 -28.32 -14.63 24.47
CA SER A 124 -28.62 -15.92 25.13
C SER A 124 -28.84 -15.81 26.65
N GLN A 125 -28.69 -14.62 27.25
CA GLN A 125 -28.77 -14.40 28.71
C GLN A 125 -30.01 -13.65 29.21
N THR A 126 -31.00 -13.35 28.35
CA THR A 126 -32.22 -12.62 28.76
C THR A 126 -33.51 -13.42 28.55
N SER A 127 -33.55 -14.69 28.98
CA SER A 127 -34.82 -15.43 29.01
C SER A 127 -34.85 -16.52 30.09
N SER A 128 -34.78 -16.13 31.36
CA SER A 128 -35.20 -17.00 32.47
C SER A 128 -35.55 -16.16 33.71
N VAL A 129 -36.56 -15.31 33.57
CA VAL A 129 -37.25 -14.69 34.71
C VAL A 129 -38.68 -15.23 34.79
N LYS A 130 -38.95 -15.87 35.94
CA LYS A 130 -40.25 -16.20 36.58
C LYS A 130 -41.06 -17.39 36.05
N LYS A 131 -41.10 -18.44 36.87
CA LYS A 131 -42.34 -18.86 37.54
C LYS A 131 -42.05 -19.53 38.89
N ARG A 132 -42.25 -18.78 39.97
CA ARG A 132 -42.74 -19.32 41.25
C ARG A 132 -44.26 -19.30 41.14
N ILE A 133 -44.91 -20.45 41.25
CA ILE A 133 -46.11 -20.70 42.08
C ILE A 133 -45.99 -22.14 42.54
#